data_AF-A0A7K5LSD3-F1
#
_entry.id   AF-A0A7K5LSD3-F1
#
_cell.length_a   1.000
_cell.length_b   1.000
_cell.length_c   1.000
_cell.angle_alpha   90.00
_cell.angle_beta   90.00
_cell.angle_gamma   90.00
#
_symmetry.space_group_name_H-M   'P 1'
#
loop_
_entity.id
_entity.type
_entity.pdbx_description
1 polymer ?
#
loop_
_entity_poly.entity_id
_entity_poly.type
_entity_poly.pdbx_seq_one_letter_code
_entity_poly.pdbx_strand_id
1 'polypeptide(L)'
;ILKNENGTPEDEENFEEAIKNVNTALNPTEIPRGIEELFNDECCLKLTEQSSSFWILVRALKEFVANEGQGSLPVRGTIPDMTADSSKFIKLQNVYREKAKRDIAAVGNHAAKLLQSLGKAPESISERELKLFCDNAAFLRVVRCGSLLQECSLSSASKDAIVSHMDNPDSEIVLYLMLRAVNRFYKQHGRYPGVYNYQVEDDIGKLKSCLTAFLQEQGLSVVVKDDYVHEFCRYGAAEPHAVAAFMGGAAAQEVIKIITGQFVIFNNTFIYSGMSQTSATFQL
;
A
#
# COMPACT_ATOMS: atom_id res chain seq x y z
N ILE A 1 -18.68 14.50 39.03
CA ILE A 1 -19.07 13.13 39.40
C ILE A 1 -20.30 13.24 40.29
N LEU A 2 -21.45 12.87 39.73
CA LEU A 2 -22.69 12.82 40.50
C LEU A 2 -22.55 11.79 41.62
N LYS A 3 -23.14 12.09 42.78
CA LYS A 3 -23.17 11.17 43.91
C LYS A 3 -24.63 10.97 44.27
N ASN A 4 -25.01 9.72 44.50
CA ASN A 4 -26.35 9.42 44.99
C ASN A 4 -26.53 9.92 46.44
N GLU A 5 -27.73 9.76 46.99
CA GLU A 5 -28.09 10.18 48.35
C GLU A 5 -27.20 9.58 49.45
N ASN A 6 -26.50 8.48 49.15
CA ASN A 6 -25.59 7.78 50.06
C ASN A 6 -24.11 8.18 49.87
N GLY A 7 -23.81 9.14 48.99
CA GLY A 7 -22.47 9.63 48.71
C GLY A 7 -21.62 8.73 47.81
N THR A 8 -22.17 7.65 47.25
CA THR A 8 -21.46 6.82 46.27
C THR A 8 -21.53 7.46 44.88
N PRO A 9 -20.43 7.48 44.11
CA PRO A 9 -20.43 7.92 42.73
C PRO A 9 -21.53 7.21 41.93
N GLU A 10 -22.30 7.97 41.16
CA GLU A 10 -23.21 7.39 40.19
C GLU A 10 -22.41 6.82 39.00
N ASP A 11 -23.00 5.82 38.36
CA ASP A 11 -22.42 5.23 37.16
C ASP A 11 -22.64 6.19 35.99
N GLU A 12 -21.56 6.85 35.55
CA GLU A 12 -21.58 7.84 34.48
C GLU A 12 -20.79 7.31 33.27
N GLU A 13 -21.46 6.51 32.43
CA GLU A 13 -20.87 5.85 31.26
C GLU A 13 -20.11 6.82 30.33
N ASN A 14 -20.59 8.06 30.19
CA ASN A 14 -19.95 9.10 29.39
C ASN A 14 -18.61 9.56 29.96
N PHE A 15 -18.44 9.59 31.29
CA PHE A 15 -17.15 9.89 31.93
C PHE A 15 -16.20 8.71 31.80
N GLU A 16 -16.68 7.46 31.89
CA GLU A 16 -15.85 6.29 31.61
C GLU A 16 -15.35 6.28 30.16
N GLU A 17 -16.23 6.58 29.21
CA GLU A 17 -15.90 6.71 27.79
C GLU A 17 -14.87 7.82 27.57
N ALA A 18 -15.00 8.95 28.25
CA ALA A 18 -14.01 10.03 28.21
C ALA A 18 -12.65 9.57 28.73
N ILE A 19 -12.59 8.87 29.87
CA ILE A 19 -11.34 8.34 30.45
C ILE A 19 -10.66 7.36 29.49
N LYS A 20 -11.43 6.44 28.87
CA LYS A 20 -10.91 5.47 27.90
C LYS A 20 -10.33 6.16 26.66
N ASN A 21 -10.97 7.23 26.19
CA ASN A 21 -10.55 7.96 24.99
C ASN A 21 -9.39 8.95 25.19
N VAL A 22 -8.98 9.26 26.43
CA VAL A 22 -7.83 10.16 26.70
C VAL A 22 -6.58 9.75 25.92
N ASN A 23 -6.32 8.45 25.83
CA ASN A 23 -5.14 7.90 25.14
C ASN A 23 -5.09 8.20 23.63
N THR A 24 -6.24 8.46 23.00
CA THR A 24 -6.33 8.75 21.55
C THR A 24 -6.75 10.19 21.25
N ALA A 25 -7.55 10.80 22.12
CA ALA A 25 -8.12 12.13 21.93
C ALA A 25 -7.11 13.26 22.15
N LEU A 26 -6.06 13.03 22.94
CA LEU A 26 -5.01 14.02 23.20
C LEU A 26 -3.86 13.99 22.20
N ASN A 27 -3.89 13.08 21.22
CA ASN A 27 -2.87 13.05 20.18
C ASN A 27 -2.90 14.35 19.38
N PRO A 28 -1.74 14.97 19.13
CA PRO A 28 -1.67 16.21 18.37
C PRO A 28 -2.20 16.00 16.96
N THR A 29 -2.88 17.02 16.43
CA THR A 29 -3.26 17.03 15.02
C THR A 29 -2.04 17.32 14.18
N GLU A 30 -1.57 16.32 13.45
CA GLU A 30 -0.37 16.38 12.63
C GLU A 30 -0.64 15.88 11.21
N ILE A 31 0.17 16.37 10.26
CA ILE A 31 0.12 15.87 8.88
C ILE A 31 0.83 14.52 8.84
N PRO A 32 0.18 13.44 8.37
CA PRO A 32 0.86 12.16 8.25
C PRO A 32 2.04 12.26 7.29
N ARG A 33 3.17 11.64 7.62
CA ARG A 33 4.39 11.62 6.79
C ARG A 33 4.13 11.27 5.32
N GLY A 34 3.24 10.32 5.05
CA GLY A 34 2.88 9.95 3.69
C GLY A 34 2.27 11.11 2.88
N ILE A 35 1.55 12.02 3.53
CA ILE A 35 1.01 13.23 2.89
C ILE A 35 2.10 14.28 2.67
N GLU A 36 3.03 14.42 3.62
CA GLU A 36 4.19 15.31 3.44
C GLU A 36 5.05 14.88 2.24
N GLU A 37 5.26 13.57 2.07
CA GLU A 37 5.94 13.00 0.91
C GLU A 37 5.21 13.37 -0.39
N LEU A 38 3.87 13.30 -0.43
CA LEU A 38 3.09 13.75 -1.58
C LEU A 38 3.18 15.26 -1.85
N PHE A 39 3.26 16.08 -0.80
CA PHE A 39 3.45 17.52 -0.94
C PHE A 39 4.82 17.88 -1.51
N ASN A 40 5.83 17.08 -1.22
CA ASN A 40 7.21 17.29 -1.68
C ASN A 40 7.53 16.55 -2.98
N ASP A 41 6.57 15.80 -3.52
CA ASP A 41 6.71 15.08 -4.78
C ASP A 41 6.82 16.03 -5.98
N GLU A 42 7.67 15.69 -6.96
CA GLU A 42 7.84 16.50 -8.17
C GLU A 42 6.53 16.68 -8.94
N CYS A 43 5.65 15.69 -8.96
CA CYS A 43 4.34 15.77 -9.60
C CYS A 43 3.40 16.78 -8.92
N CYS A 44 3.62 17.08 -7.64
CA CYS A 44 2.89 18.12 -6.90
C CYS A 44 3.56 19.50 -7.07
N LEU A 45 4.90 19.55 -7.06
CA LEU A 45 5.66 20.80 -7.15
C LEU A 45 5.62 21.43 -8.54
N LYS A 46 5.71 20.60 -9.60
CA LYS A 46 5.79 21.03 -11.00
C LYS A 46 4.54 20.59 -11.76
N LEU A 47 3.44 21.32 -11.57
CA LEU A 47 2.23 21.08 -12.33
C LEU A 47 2.40 21.47 -13.80
N THR A 48 1.80 20.68 -14.69
CA THR A 48 1.77 20.89 -16.13
C THR A 48 0.35 20.68 -16.66
N GLU A 49 0.10 21.03 -17.91
CA GLU A 49 -1.18 20.74 -18.58
C GLU A 49 -1.49 19.22 -18.60
N GLN A 50 -0.48 18.36 -18.51
CA GLN A 50 -0.65 16.90 -18.48
C GLN A 50 -0.82 16.33 -17.06
N SER A 51 -0.74 17.16 -16.01
CA SER A 51 -0.94 16.71 -14.63
C SER A 51 -2.37 16.19 -14.43
N SER A 52 -2.49 15.05 -13.73
CA SER A 52 -3.78 14.44 -13.41
C SER A 52 -4.55 15.27 -12.37
N SER A 53 -5.88 15.08 -12.33
CA SER A 53 -6.75 15.71 -11.31
C SER A 53 -6.27 15.44 -9.89
N PHE A 54 -5.76 14.22 -9.63
CA PHE A 54 -5.19 13.85 -8.33
C PHE A 54 -4.06 14.79 -7.90
N TRP A 55 -3.06 15.03 -8.75
CA TRP A 55 -1.92 15.88 -8.38
C TRP A 55 -2.31 17.36 -8.28
N ILE A 56 -3.29 17.80 -9.06
CA ILE A 56 -3.87 19.15 -8.94
C ILE A 56 -4.55 19.31 -7.58
N LEU A 57 -5.32 18.31 -7.13
CA LEU A 57 -5.94 18.30 -5.80
C LEU A 57 -4.92 18.22 -4.67
N VAL A 58 -3.86 17.42 -4.80
CA VAL A 58 -2.75 17.38 -3.82
C VAL A 58 -2.07 18.75 -3.72
N ARG A 59 -1.88 19.45 -4.85
CA ARG A 59 -1.34 20.81 -4.82
C ARG A 59 -2.31 21.79 -4.17
N ALA A 60 -3.60 21.73 -4.49
CA ALA A 60 -4.63 22.56 -3.86
C ALA A 60 -4.69 22.35 -2.34
N LEU A 61 -4.54 21.10 -1.89
CA LEU A 61 -4.45 20.74 -0.49
C LEU A 61 -3.20 21.33 0.18
N LYS A 62 -2.04 21.30 -0.51
CA LYS A 62 -0.81 21.94 -0.03
C LYS A 62 -0.99 23.45 0.16
N GLU A 63 -1.65 24.12 -0.79
CA GLU A 63 -1.96 25.55 -0.68
C GLU A 63 -2.94 25.83 0.48
N PHE A 64 -3.97 24.98 0.66
CA PHE A 64 -4.89 25.10 1.81
C PHE A 64 -4.13 24.98 3.14
N VAL A 65 -3.26 23.99 3.29
CA VAL A 65 -2.46 23.77 4.51
C VAL A 65 -1.61 25.00 4.83
N ALA A 66 -1.00 25.63 3.82
CA ALA A 66 -0.18 26.82 4.01
C ALA A 66 -1.00 28.09 4.37
N ASN A 67 -2.28 28.14 3.98
CA ASN A 67 -3.14 29.30 4.13
C ASN A 67 -4.25 29.05 5.17
N GLU A 68 -5.46 28.68 4.75
CA GLU A 68 -6.64 28.56 5.62
C GLU A 68 -6.51 27.44 6.66
N GLY A 69 -5.73 26.40 6.35
CA GLY A 69 -5.49 25.24 7.20
C GLY A 69 -4.48 25.46 8.32
N GLN A 70 -3.67 26.54 8.26
CA GLN A 70 -2.70 26.91 9.30
C GLN A 70 -1.79 25.75 9.73
N GLY A 71 -1.27 25.00 8.76
CA GLY A 71 -0.42 23.82 8.98
C GLY A 71 -1.19 22.51 9.21
N SER A 72 -2.53 22.51 9.12
CA SER A 72 -3.37 21.32 9.26
C SER A 72 -4.16 20.99 7.99
N LEU A 73 -4.49 19.71 7.84
CA LEU A 73 -5.37 19.22 6.77
C LEU A 73 -6.84 19.66 7.00
N PRO A 74 -7.68 19.68 5.94
CA PRO A 74 -9.11 19.92 6.06
C PRO A 74 -9.77 19.01 7.10
N VAL A 75 -10.72 19.55 7.85
CA VAL A 75 -11.46 18.77 8.84
C VAL A 75 -12.33 17.73 8.13
N ARG A 76 -12.23 16.45 8.53
CA ARG A 76 -13.03 15.35 7.96
C ARG A 76 -14.54 15.53 8.12
N GLY A 77 -14.97 16.19 9.19
CA GLY A 77 -16.38 16.50 9.44
C GLY A 77 -17.18 15.37 10.11
N THR A 78 -16.55 14.22 10.38
CA THR A 78 -17.16 13.08 11.09
C THR A 78 -16.57 12.93 12.48
N ILE A 79 -17.40 12.57 13.46
CA ILE A 79 -17.00 12.19 14.81
C ILE A 79 -17.54 10.78 15.11
N PRO A 80 -16.85 9.96 15.93
CA PRO A 80 -17.37 8.67 16.34
C PRO A 80 -18.65 8.82 17.17
N ASP A 81 -19.40 7.73 17.29
CA ASP A 81 -20.53 7.66 18.22
C ASP A 81 -20.03 7.81 19.67
N MET A 82 -20.86 8.40 20.53
CA MET A 82 -20.54 8.60 21.95
C MET A 82 -21.80 8.73 22.81
N THR A 83 -21.69 8.37 24.08
CA THR A 83 -22.79 8.41 25.04
C THR A 83 -23.18 9.86 25.37
N ALA A 84 -24.22 10.36 24.70
CA ALA A 84 -24.68 11.73 24.85
C ALA A 84 -26.18 11.85 24.56
N ASP A 85 -26.79 12.93 25.07
CA ASP A 85 -28.12 13.34 24.65
C ASP A 85 -28.14 13.64 23.13
N SER A 86 -29.20 13.23 22.44
CA SER A 86 -29.31 13.35 20.98
C SER A 86 -29.14 14.79 20.50
N SER A 87 -29.67 15.78 21.22
CA SER A 87 -29.54 17.19 20.84
C SER A 87 -28.10 17.69 20.97
N LYS A 88 -27.38 17.27 22.01
CA LYS A 88 -25.97 17.61 22.22
C LYS A 88 -25.08 16.96 21.16
N PHE A 89 -25.31 15.68 20.88
CA PHE A 89 -24.56 14.94 19.86
C PHE A 89 -24.75 15.55 18.46
N ILE A 90 -25.99 15.83 18.06
CA ILE A 90 -26.28 16.45 16.75
C ILE A 90 -25.66 17.85 16.67
N LYS A 91 -25.74 18.65 17.73
CA LYS A 91 -25.14 19.99 17.75
C LYS A 91 -23.62 19.92 17.58
N LEU A 92 -22.94 19.00 18.28
CA LEU A 92 -21.50 18.78 18.15
C LEU A 92 -21.14 18.30 16.74
N GLN A 93 -21.85 17.29 16.23
CA GLN A 93 -21.64 16.77 14.88
C GLN A 93 -21.78 17.85 13.80
N ASN A 94 -22.75 18.75 13.94
CA ASN A 94 -22.95 19.86 13.01
C ASN A 94 -21.79 20.86 13.02
N VAL A 95 -21.12 21.10 14.15
CA VAL A 95 -19.92 21.95 14.20
C VAL A 95 -18.83 21.40 13.28
N TYR A 96 -18.55 20.09 13.35
CA TYR A 96 -17.55 19.45 12.50
C TYR A 96 -17.98 19.44 11.03
N ARG A 97 -19.25 19.13 10.73
CA ARG A 97 -19.77 19.12 9.35
C ARG A 97 -19.70 20.49 8.70
N GLU A 98 -20.08 21.56 9.40
CA GLU A 98 -20.04 22.92 8.86
C GLU A 98 -18.61 23.41 8.65
N LYS A 99 -17.67 23.06 9.54
CA LYS A 99 -16.25 23.35 9.33
C LYS A 99 -15.71 22.59 8.10
N ALA A 100 -16.01 21.30 7.97
CA ALA A 100 -15.61 20.50 6.81
C ALA A 100 -16.13 21.08 5.49
N LYS A 101 -17.39 21.53 5.43
CA LYS A 101 -17.95 22.21 4.24
C LYS A 101 -17.16 23.47 3.86
N ARG A 102 -16.77 24.29 4.84
CA ARG A 102 -15.96 25.49 4.60
C ARG A 102 -14.56 25.14 4.08
N ASP A 103 -13.94 24.12 4.66
CA ASP A 103 -12.61 23.68 4.26
C ASP A 103 -12.60 23.09 2.85
N ILE A 104 -13.62 22.28 2.52
CA ILE A 104 -13.84 21.76 1.16
C ILE A 104 -13.97 22.91 0.15
N ALA A 105 -14.74 23.95 0.47
CA ALA A 105 -14.89 25.11 -0.40
C ALA A 105 -13.56 25.86 -0.60
N ALA A 106 -12.75 26.00 0.46
CA ALA A 106 -11.43 26.61 0.37
C ALA A 106 -10.47 25.80 -0.53
N VAL A 107 -10.40 24.48 -0.36
CA VAL A 107 -9.61 23.60 -1.24
C VAL A 107 -10.11 23.68 -2.68
N GLY A 108 -11.42 23.70 -2.90
CA GLY A 108 -12.04 23.85 -4.22
C GLY A 108 -11.64 25.15 -4.92
N ASN A 109 -11.58 26.26 -4.17
CA ASN A 109 -11.13 27.55 -4.72
C ASN A 109 -9.66 27.50 -5.16
N HIS A 110 -8.78 26.84 -4.40
CA HIS A 110 -7.39 26.64 -4.81
C HIS A 110 -7.29 25.74 -6.05
N ALA A 111 -8.05 24.64 -6.09
CA ALA A 111 -8.10 23.77 -7.25
C ALA A 111 -8.57 24.50 -8.51
N ALA A 112 -9.61 25.33 -8.42
CA ALA A 112 -10.12 26.12 -9.54
C ALA A 112 -9.08 27.12 -10.07
N LYS A 113 -8.35 27.82 -9.18
CA LYS A 113 -7.25 28.72 -9.58
C LYS A 113 -6.13 27.96 -10.30
N LEU A 114 -5.77 26.77 -9.80
CA LEU A 114 -4.74 25.93 -10.42
C LEU A 114 -5.19 25.46 -11.81
N LEU A 115 -6.44 25.00 -11.96
CA LEU A 115 -7.00 24.61 -13.25
C LEU A 115 -6.97 25.75 -14.27
N GLN A 116 -7.38 26.95 -13.87
CA GLN A 116 -7.30 28.14 -14.72
C GLN A 116 -5.86 28.46 -15.15
N SER A 117 -4.89 28.36 -14.23
CA SER A 117 -3.48 28.59 -14.55
C SER A 117 -2.88 27.57 -15.54
N LEU A 118 -3.45 26.36 -15.57
CA LEU A 118 -3.06 25.27 -16.46
C LEU A 118 -3.91 25.20 -17.74
N GLY A 119 -4.78 26.18 -17.99
CA GLY A 119 -5.69 26.19 -19.15
C GLY A 119 -6.74 25.07 -19.14
N LYS A 120 -7.02 24.45 -17.99
CA LYS A 120 -8.04 23.41 -17.84
C LYS A 120 -9.38 24.01 -17.43
N ALA A 121 -10.46 23.36 -17.86
CA ALA A 121 -11.81 23.73 -17.46
C ALA A 121 -11.96 23.62 -15.93
N PRO A 122 -12.47 24.65 -15.23
CA PRO A 122 -12.71 24.61 -13.78
C PRO A 122 -13.62 23.45 -13.36
N GLU A 123 -14.52 23.01 -14.24
CA GLU A 123 -15.47 21.93 -14.01
C GLU A 123 -14.86 20.52 -14.23
N SER A 124 -13.56 20.42 -14.55
CA SER A 124 -12.92 19.12 -14.75
C SER A 124 -12.86 18.26 -13.50
N ILE A 125 -12.99 18.88 -12.32
CA ILE A 125 -13.06 18.20 -11.03
C ILE A 125 -14.45 18.42 -10.46
N SER A 126 -15.19 17.34 -10.25
CA SER A 126 -16.56 17.42 -9.72
C SER A 126 -16.55 17.74 -8.22
N GLU A 127 -17.62 18.38 -7.73
CA GLU A 127 -17.80 18.59 -6.28
C GLU A 127 -17.79 17.28 -5.48
N ARG A 128 -18.29 16.19 -6.09
CA ARG A 128 -18.29 14.86 -5.47
C ARG A 128 -16.87 14.33 -5.30
N GLU A 129 -16.02 14.49 -6.30
CA GLU A 129 -14.60 14.11 -6.25
C GLU A 129 -13.86 14.95 -5.22
N LEU A 130 -14.06 16.26 -5.23
CA LEU A 130 -13.47 17.19 -4.25
C LEU A 130 -13.86 16.82 -2.82
N LYS A 131 -15.15 16.57 -2.57
CA LYS A 131 -15.64 16.14 -1.26
C LYS A 131 -14.98 14.82 -0.83
N LEU A 132 -14.97 13.81 -1.71
CA LEU A 132 -14.35 12.53 -1.43
C LEU A 132 -12.85 12.67 -1.13
N PHE A 133 -12.16 13.54 -1.86
CA PHE A 133 -10.75 13.83 -1.66
C PHE A 133 -10.49 14.47 -0.29
N CYS A 134 -11.25 15.50 0.09
CA CYS A 134 -11.12 16.17 1.39
C CYS A 134 -11.47 15.24 2.56
N ASP A 135 -12.52 14.43 2.43
CA ASP A 135 -12.91 13.43 3.45
C ASP A 135 -11.76 12.43 3.71
N ASN A 136 -10.92 12.17 2.69
CA ASN A 136 -9.78 11.25 2.71
C ASN A 136 -8.41 11.94 2.66
N ALA A 137 -8.30 13.25 2.94
CA ALA A 137 -7.06 14.01 2.77
C ALA A 137 -5.88 13.45 3.59
N ALA A 138 -6.16 12.88 4.77
CA ALA A 138 -5.16 12.24 5.63
C ALA A 138 -4.76 10.81 5.20
N PHE A 139 -5.45 10.24 4.21
CA PHE A 139 -5.33 8.83 3.80
C PHE A 139 -4.90 8.66 2.34
N LEU A 140 -4.48 9.74 1.68
CA LEU A 140 -4.02 9.66 0.30
C LEU A 140 -2.79 8.77 0.21
N ARG A 141 -2.74 7.93 -0.82
CA ARG A 141 -1.64 7.01 -1.09
C ARG A 141 -1.30 7.05 -2.57
N VAL A 142 -0.01 7.00 -2.86
CA VAL A 142 0.52 6.80 -4.21
C VAL A 142 1.42 5.58 -4.15
N VAL A 143 1.19 4.64 -5.07
CA VAL A 143 2.05 3.46 -5.25
C VAL A 143 2.74 3.58 -6.60
N ARG A 144 4.06 3.46 -6.63
CA ARG A 144 4.89 3.45 -7.84
C ARG A 144 5.66 2.15 -7.86
N CYS A 145 5.30 1.27 -8.78
CA CYS A 145 5.99 0.00 -8.98
C CYS A 145 7.20 0.19 -9.91
N GLY A 146 8.26 -0.58 -9.68
CA GLY A 146 9.38 -0.68 -10.61
C GLY A 146 8.93 -1.29 -11.94
N SER A 147 9.63 -0.97 -13.02
CA SER A 147 9.43 -1.68 -14.28
C SER A 147 10.07 -3.07 -14.22
N LEU A 148 9.48 -4.04 -14.93
CA LEU A 148 10.05 -5.39 -15.04
C LEU A 148 11.49 -5.38 -15.59
N LEU A 149 11.83 -4.39 -16.42
CA LEU A 149 13.19 -4.21 -16.94
C LEU A 149 14.18 -3.85 -15.81
N GLN A 150 13.78 -2.98 -14.88
CA GLN A 150 14.57 -2.63 -13.71
C GLN A 150 14.74 -3.83 -12.76
N GLU A 151 13.68 -4.61 -12.53
CA GLU A 151 13.75 -5.84 -11.75
C GLU A 151 14.74 -6.85 -12.37
N CYS A 152 14.73 -6.99 -13.70
CA CYS A 152 15.63 -7.90 -14.39
C CYS A 152 17.10 -7.46 -14.37
N SER A 153 17.34 -6.17 -14.18
CA SER A 153 18.68 -5.56 -14.06
C SER A 153 18.85 -5.07 -12.63
N LEU A 154 18.88 -6.02 -11.67
CA LEU A 154 18.81 -5.75 -10.24
C LEU A 154 19.69 -4.55 -9.85
N SER A 155 19.05 -3.51 -9.31
CA SER A 155 19.75 -2.36 -8.76
C SER A 155 20.55 -2.75 -7.52
N SER A 156 21.53 -1.95 -7.10
CA SER A 156 22.26 -2.22 -5.85
C SER A 156 21.30 -2.33 -4.66
N ALA A 157 20.30 -1.47 -4.57
CA ALA A 157 19.30 -1.48 -3.50
C ALA A 157 18.44 -2.76 -3.50
N SER A 158 18.02 -3.23 -4.68
CA SER A 158 17.26 -4.48 -4.82
C SER A 158 18.11 -5.68 -4.41
N LYS A 159 19.41 -5.69 -4.73
CA LYS A 159 20.33 -6.75 -4.29
C LYS A 159 20.50 -6.75 -2.78
N ASP A 160 20.70 -5.58 -2.17
CA ASP A 160 20.85 -5.46 -0.71
C ASP A 160 19.58 -5.94 0.00
N ALA A 161 18.40 -5.62 -0.53
CA ALA A 161 17.13 -6.11 -0.01
C ALA A 161 17.02 -7.65 -0.11
N ILE A 162 17.34 -8.23 -1.28
CA ILE A 162 17.34 -9.69 -1.46
C ILE A 162 18.31 -10.37 -0.49
N VAL A 163 19.53 -9.83 -0.33
CA VAL A 163 20.54 -10.36 0.59
C VAL A 163 20.03 -10.30 2.03
N SER A 164 19.45 -9.17 2.45
CA SER A 164 18.88 -9.02 3.80
C SER A 164 17.72 -9.98 4.06
N HIS A 165 16.83 -10.20 3.07
CA HIS A 165 15.74 -11.17 3.22
C HIS A 165 16.27 -12.62 3.31
N MET A 166 17.39 -12.91 2.65
CA MET A 166 18.06 -14.21 2.70
C MET A 166 18.85 -14.47 3.99
N ASP A 167 18.92 -13.52 4.93
CA ASP A 167 19.41 -13.79 6.31
C ASP A 167 18.55 -14.87 6.99
N ASN A 168 17.26 -14.95 6.62
CA ASN A 168 16.43 -16.12 6.85
C ASN A 168 16.44 -17.02 5.61
N PRO A 169 17.07 -18.21 5.65
CA PRO A 169 17.18 -19.08 4.48
C PRO A 169 15.83 -19.69 4.04
N ASP A 170 14.78 -19.55 4.86
CA ASP A 170 13.42 -19.97 4.55
C ASP A 170 12.47 -18.80 4.24
N SER A 171 13.00 -17.59 4.01
CA SER A 171 12.19 -16.48 3.51
C SER A 171 11.65 -16.79 2.11
N GLU A 172 10.42 -16.36 1.83
CA GLU A 172 9.74 -16.56 0.54
C GLU A 172 10.52 -15.99 -0.65
N ILE A 173 11.46 -15.06 -0.42
CA ILE A 173 12.34 -14.55 -1.48
C ILE A 173 13.16 -15.67 -2.16
N VAL A 174 13.42 -16.78 -1.45
CA VAL A 174 14.08 -17.96 -2.02
C VAL A 174 13.28 -18.54 -3.17
N LEU A 175 11.94 -18.49 -3.10
CA LEU A 175 11.05 -18.97 -4.15
C LEU A 175 11.16 -18.08 -5.40
N TYR A 176 11.34 -16.77 -5.23
CA TYR A 176 11.65 -15.88 -6.35
C TYR A 176 12.97 -16.25 -7.01
N LEU A 177 14.05 -16.43 -6.24
CA LEU A 177 15.35 -16.83 -6.79
C LEU A 177 15.26 -18.17 -7.55
N MET A 178 14.52 -19.12 -7.01
CA MET A 178 14.27 -20.41 -7.66
C MET A 178 13.46 -20.27 -8.94
N LEU A 179 12.41 -19.43 -8.99
CA LEU A 179 11.67 -19.15 -10.22
C LEU A 179 12.56 -18.51 -11.30
N ARG A 180 13.47 -17.61 -10.92
CA ARG A 180 14.48 -17.06 -11.85
C ARG A 180 15.41 -18.16 -12.39
N ALA A 181 15.86 -19.08 -11.53
CA ALA A 181 16.67 -20.22 -11.93
C ALA A 181 15.93 -21.20 -12.86
N VAL A 182 14.65 -21.46 -12.60
CA VAL A 182 13.77 -22.28 -13.46
C VAL A 182 13.58 -21.64 -14.84
N ASN A 183 13.38 -20.32 -14.90
CA ASN A 183 13.31 -19.61 -16.18
C ASN A 183 14.62 -19.71 -16.98
N ARG A 184 15.78 -19.65 -16.29
CA ARG A 184 17.08 -19.89 -16.92
C ARG A 184 17.22 -21.33 -17.42
N PHE A 185 16.80 -22.31 -16.62
CA PHE A 185 16.78 -23.72 -17.01
C PHE A 185 15.94 -23.92 -18.28
N TYR A 186 14.73 -23.36 -18.32
CA TYR A 186 13.86 -23.43 -19.50
C TYR A 186 14.54 -22.84 -20.75
N LYS A 187 15.20 -21.68 -20.59
CA LYS A 187 15.94 -21.04 -21.69
C LYS A 187 17.10 -21.91 -22.22
N GLN A 188 17.76 -22.68 -21.36
CA GLN A 188 18.89 -23.53 -21.74
C GLN A 188 18.48 -24.89 -22.30
N HIS A 189 17.42 -25.50 -21.77
CA HIS A 189 17.04 -26.88 -22.07
C HIS A 189 15.75 -27.02 -22.89
N GLY A 190 15.02 -25.93 -23.13
CA GLY A 190 13.76 -25.93 -23.90
C GLY A 190 12.60 -26.65 -23.21
N ARG A 191 12.72 -26.94 -21.91
CA ARG A 191 11.71 -27.60 -21.07
C ARG A 191 11.90 -27.21 -19.61
N TYR A 192 10.88 -27.42 -18.78
CA TYR A 192 10.96 -27.24 -17.33
C TYR A 192 11.68 -28.42 -16.64
N PRO A 193 12.25 -28.20 -15.43
CA PRO A 193 12.91 -29.27 -14.68
C PRO A 193 11.88 -30.26 -14.12
N GLY A 194 12.20 -31.56 -14.17
CA GLY A 194 11.45 -32.61 -13.47
C GLY A 194 10.01 -32.87 -13.95
N VAL A 195 9.66 -32.48 -15.18
CA VAL A 195 8.31 -32.70 -15.76
C VAL A 195 7.93 -34.19 -15.77
N TYR A 196 8.89 -35.07 -16.05
CA TYR A 196 8.71 -36.51 -15.97
C TYR A 196 9.53 -37.10 -14.83
N ASN A 197 9.00 -38.13 -14.15
CA ASN A 197 9.64 -38.75 -12.99
C ASN A 197 11.09 -39.18 -13.23
N TYR A 198 11.41 -39.67 -14.43
CA TYR A 198 12.77 -40.12 -14.77
C TYR A 198 13.77 -38.97 -14.96
N GLN A 199 13.32 -37.72 -15.06
CA GLN A 199 14.16 -36.54 -15.25
C GLN A 199 14.57 -35.86 -13.94
N VAL A 200 13.87 -36.16 -12.84
CA VAL A 200 14.01 -35.42 -11.57
C VAL A 200 15.46 -35.44 -11.07
N GLU A 201 16.07 -36.63 -10.96
CA GLU A 201 17.46 -36.79 -10.50
C GLU A 201 18.47 -36.07 -11.39
N ASP A 202 18.37 -36.24 -12.71
CA ASP A 202 19.26 -35.60 -13.69
C ASP A 202 19.12 -34.07 -13.72
N ASP A 203 17.93 -33.56 -13.42
CA ASP A 203 17.62 -32.14 -13.51
C ASP A 203 18.01 -31.37 -12.24
N ILE A 204 18.10 -32.02 -11.07
CA ILE A 204 18.56 -31.39 -9.83
C ILE A 204 19.93 -30.73 -10.03
N GLY A 205 20.90 -31.47 -10.61
CA GLY A 205 22.23 -30.94 -10.88
C GLY A 205 22.22 -29.77 -11.86
N LYS A 206 21.44 -29.88 -12.94
CA LYS A 206 21.31 -28.84 -13.97
C LYS A 206 20.63 -27.57 -13.45
N LEU A 207 19.58 -27.72 -12.64
CA LEU A 207 18.88 -26.60 -12.00
C LEU A 207 19.80 -25.91 -10.98
N LYS A 208 20.56 -26.67 -10.19
CA LYS A 208 21.59 -26.11 -9.30
C LYS A 208 22.64 -25.30 -10.08
N SER A 209 23.11 -25.79 -11.22
CA SER A 209 24.00 -25.02 -12.09
C SER A 209 23.36 -23.74 -12.63
N CYS A 210 22.08 -23.79 -13.01
CA CYS A 210 21.34 -22.60 -13.45
C CYS A 210 21.19 -21.56 -12.34
N LEU A 211 20.88 -22.00 -11.12
CA LEU A 211 20.78 -21.16 -9.94
C LEU A 211 22.12 -20.48 -9.64
N THR A 212 23.21 -21.25 -9.52
CA THR A 212 24.54 -20.70 -9.25
C THR A 212 24.97 -19.69 -10.32
N ALA A 213 24.71 -19.99 -11.60
CA ALA A 213 25.02 -19.07 -12.69
C ALA A 213 24.20 -17.77 -12.62
N PHE A 214 22.91 -17.85 -12.26
CA PHE A 214 22.07 -16.67 -12.06
C PHE A 214 22.57 -15.81 -10.87
N LEU A 215 22.86 -16.44 -9.72
CA LEU A 215 23.35 -15.73 -8.55
C LEU A 215 24.70 -15.04 -8.82
N GLN A 216 25.61 -15.71 -9.55
CA GLN A 216 26.89 -15.13 -9.96
C GLN A 216 26.73 -13.96 -10.94
N GLU A 217 25.87 -14.11 -11.96
CA GLU A 217 25.61 -13.05 -12.95
C GLU A 217 25.02 -11.79 -12.29
N GLN A 218 24.17 -11.97 -11.29
CA GLN A 218 23.58 -10.86 -10.54
C GLN A 218 24.47 -10.36 -9.39
N GLY A 219 25.56 -11.05 -9.06
CA GLY A 219 26.43 -10.70 -7.94
C GLY A 219 25.75 -10.86 -6.57
N LEU A 220 24.85 -11.83 -6.43
CA LEU A 220 24.14 -12.14 -5.19
C LEU A 220 24.92 -13.18 -4.37
N SER A 221 25.49 -12.77 -3.24
CA SER A 221 26.24 -13.63 -2.33
C SER A 221 25.33 -14.34 -1.32
N VAL A 222 24.32 -15.07 -1.81
CA VAL A 222 23.33 -15.77 -0.99
C VAL A 222 23.46 -17.28 -1.12
N VAL A 223 23.14 -18.02 -0.05
CA VAL A 223 23.14 -19.49 -0.05
C VAL A 223 21.69 -19.97 -0.04
N VAL A 224 21.34 -20.75 -1.05
CA VAL A 224 20.03 -21.41 -1.15
C VAL A 224 20.19 -22.86 -0.72
N LYS A 225 19.32 -23.35 0.18
CA LYS A 225 19.34 -24.76 0.61
C LYS A 225 19.05 -25.66 -0.59
N ASP A 226 19.78 -26.77 -0.68
CA ASP A 226 19.60 -27.76 -1.75
C ASP A 226 18.15 -28.31 -1.77
N ASP A 227 17.50 -28.38 -0.61
CA ASP A 227 16.09 -28.79 -0.48
C ASP A 227 15.15 -28.03 -1.43
N TYR A 228 15.37 -26.73 -1.63
CA TYR A 228 14.57 -25.94 -2.58
C TYR A 228 14.84 -26.36 -4.04
N VAL A 229 16.08 -26.71 -4.39
CA VAL A 229 16.40 -27.21 -5.74
C VAL A 229 15.70 -28.55 -5.99
N HIS A 230 15.77 -29.46 -5.01
CA HIS A 230 15.07 -30.74 -5.08
C HIS A 230 13.55 -30.55 -5.20
N GLU A 231 12.97 -29.67 -4.39
CA GLU A 231 11.53 -29.42 -4.37
C GLU A 231 11.02 -28.79 -5.68
N PHE A 232 11.78 -27.87 -6.29
CA PHE A 232 11.40 -27.29 -7.58
C PHE A 232 11.48 -28.28 -8.75
N CYS A 233 12.41 -29.25 -8.71
CA CYS A 233 12.39 -30.37 -9.65
C CYS A 233 11.19 -31.30 -9.38
N ARG A 234 10.87 -31.56 -8.11
CA ARG A 234 9.70 -32.37 -7.72
C ARG A 234 8.37 -31.77 -8.17
N TYR A 235 8.25 -30.44 -8.19
CA TYR A 235 7.05 -29.78 -8.68
C TYR A 235 6.75 -30.11 -10.15
N GLY A 236 7.77 -30.37 -10.98
CA GLY A 236 7.60 -30.74 -12.38
C GLY A 236 6.83 -29.71 -13.21
N ALA A 237 6.88 -28.43 -12.82
CA ALA A 237 6.05 -27.35 -13.37
C ALA A 237 4.54 -27.62 -13.36
N ALA A 238 4.06 -28.40 -12.39
CA ALA A 238 2.63 -28.60 -12.18
C ALA A 238 1.94 -27.31 -11.72
N GLU A 239 0.64 -27.21 -12.03
CA GLU A 239 -0.24 -26.13 -11.56
C GLU A 239 -1.35 -26.72 -10.65
N PRO A 240 -1.08 -26.88 -9.34
CA PRO A 240 -2.08 -27.42 -8.42
C PRO A 240 -3.29 -26.48 -8.31
N HIS A 241 -4.49 -27.02 -8.47
CA HIS A 241 -5.74 -26.24 -8.47
C HIS A 241 -5.90 -25.35 -7.21
N ALA A 242 -5.56 -25.86 -6.02
CA ALA A 242 -5.67 -25.09 -4.78
C ALA A 242 -4.74 -23.86 -4.76
N VAL A 243 -3.52 -23.98 -5.29
CA VAL A 243 -2.57 -22.88 -5.39
C VAL A 243 -3.05 -21.87 -6.43
N ALA A 244 -3.52 -22.35 -7.59
CA ALA A 244 -4.09 -21.49 -8.64
C ALA A 244 -5.33 -20.73 -8.14
N ALA A 245 -6.22 -21.37 -7.37
CA ALA A 245 -7.40 -20.74 -6.80
C ALA A 245 -7.03 -19.63 -5.78
N PHE A 246 -6.04 -19.87 -4.92
CA PHE A 246 -5.53 -18.85 -3.99
C PHE A 246 -4.97 -17.63 -4.76
N MET A 247 -4.09 -17.88 -5.74
CA MET A 247 -3.52 -16.81 -6.56
C MET A 247 -4.58 -16.07 -7.36
N GLY A 248 -5.59 -16.78 -7.88
CA GLY A 248 -6.72 -16.20 -8.60
C GLY A 248 -7.53 -15.23 -7.72
N GLY A 249 -7.80 -15.58 -6.46
CA GLY A 249 -8.46 -14.69 -5.51
C GLY A 249 -7.64 -13.43 -5.19
N ALA A 250 -6.36 -13.60 -4.88
CA ALA A 250 -5.46 -12.49 -4.59
C ALA A 250 -5.31 -11.53 -5.79
N ALA A 251 -5.03 -12.08 -6.98
CA ALA A 251 -4.86 -11.30 -8.20
C ALA A 251 -6.15 -10.57 -8.62
N ALA A 252 -7.31 -11.24 -8.54
CA ALA A 252 -8.59 -10.61 -8.86
C ALA A 252 -8.86 -9.40 -7.96
N GLN A 253 -8.55 -9.50 -6.67
CA GLN A 253 -8.76 -8.38 -5.75
C GLN A 253 -7.84 -7.20 -6.08
N GLU A 254 -6.57 -7.42 -6.42
CA GLU A 254 -5.68 -6.33 -6.86
C GLU A 254 -6.16 -5.66 -8.14
N VAL A 255 -6.68 -6.44 -9.09
CA VAL A 255 -7.29 -5.90 -10.32
C VAL A 255 -8.51 -5.04 -9.99
N ILE A 256 -9.37 -5.46 -9.05
CA ILE A 256 -10.49 -4.65 -8.58
C ILE A 256 -10.00 -3.31 -8.01
N LYS A 257 -8.95 -3.32 -7.16
CA LYS A 257 -8.38 -2.09 -6.59
C LYS A 257 -7.91 -1.11 -7.68
N ILE A 258 -7.25 -1.63 -8.72
CA ILE A 258 -6.77 -0.84 -9.87
C ILE A 258 -7.96 -0.23 -10.61
N ILE A 259 -8.99 -1.03 -10.93
CA ILE A 259 -10.16 -0.56 -11.69
C ILE A 259 -10.94 0.49 -10.90
N THR A 260 -11.15 0.27 -9.60
CA THR A 260 -11.99 1.16 -8.79
C THR A 260 -11.23 2.39 -8.28
N GLY A 261 -9.90 2.37 -8.28
CA GLY A 261 -9.07 3.37 -7.59
C GLY A 261 -9.36 3.40 -6.09
N GLN A 262 -9.70 2.26 -5.49
CA GLN A 262 -10.05 2.12 -4.07
C GLN A 262 -9.15 1.08 -3.42
N PHE A 263 -8.87 1.27 -2.12
CA PHE A 263 -7.86 0.54 -1.37
C PHE A 263 -6.43 0.74 -1.92
N VAL A 264 -5.46 0.09 -1.28
CA VAL A 264 -4.04 0.18 -1.63
C VAL A 264 -3.59 -1.16 -2.20
N ILE A 265 -2.96 -1.11 -3.37
CA ILE A 265 -2.34 -2.29 -4.00
C ILE A 265 -1.05 -2.66 -3.28
N PHE A 266 -0.64 -3.93 -3.37
CA PHE A 266 0.72 -4.29 -2.93
C PHE A 266 1.77 -3.63 -3.84
N ASN A 267 2.96 -3.31 -3.30
CA ASN A 267 4.03 -2.70 -4.06
C ASN A 267 4.99 -3.77 -4.59
N ASN A 268 4.91 -4.02 -5.89
CA ASN A 268 5.80 -4.87 -6.71
C ASN A 268 5.51 -6.38 -6.72
N THR A 269 6.08 -7.21 -5.84
CA THR A 269 6.02 -8.68 -5.98
C THR A 269 5.42 -9.35 -4.76
N PHE A 270 4.36 -10.13 -4.94
CA PHE A 270 3.75 -10.96 -3.90
C PHE A 270 4.09 -12.44 -4.14
N ILE A 271 4.64 -13.10 -3.13
CA ILE A 271 5.03 -14.51 -3.17
C ILE A 271 4.22 -15.29 -2.15
N TYR A 272 3.67 -16.42 -2.56
CA TYR A 272 2.92 -17.35 -1.71
C TYR A 272 3.57 -18.73 -1.73
N SER A 273 3.75 -19.30 -0.54
CA SER A 273 4.21 -20.68 -0.33
C SER A 273 3.05 -21.55 0.15
N GLY A 274 2.51 -22.38 -0.75
CA GLY A 274 1.51 -23.39 -0.38
C GLY A 274 2.05 -24.51 0.53
N MET A 275 3.38 -24.69 0.58
CA MET A 275 4.03 -25.67 1.44
C MET A 275 3.97 -25.28 2.91
N SER A 276 4.23 -24.01 3.22
CA SER A 276 4.26 -23.47 4.59
C SER A 276 3.03 -22.63 4.95
N GLN A 277 2.14 -22.37 3.99
CA GLN A 277 0.98 -21.48 4.14
C GLN A 277 1.39 -20.05 4.57
N THR A 278 2.52 -19.58 4.05
CA THR A 278 3.06 -18.24 4.30
C THR A 278 3.16 -17.43 3.01
N SER A 279 3.22 -16.11 3.13
CA SER A 279 3.36 -15.21 1.99
C SER A 279 4.08 -13.92 2.40
N ALA A 280 4.76 -13.29 1.45
CA ALA A 280 5.43 -12.02 1.65
C ALA A 280 5.36 -11.13 0.40
N THR A 281 5.47 -9.82 0.62
CA THR A 281 5.55 -8.81 -0.46
C THR A 281 6.93 -8.18 -0.46
N PHE A 282 7.55 -8.09 -1.63
CA PHE A 282 8.89 -7.55 -1.82
C PHE A 282 8.87 -6.43 -2.87
N GLN A 283 9.71 -5.42 -2.66
CA GLN A 283 10.03 -4.39 -3.66
C GLN A 283 11.34 -4.78 -4.34
N LEU A 284 11.23 -5.47 -5.48
CA LEU A 284 12.34 -5.96 -6.31
C LEU A 284 12.72 -4.96 -7.41
#